data_AF-A0AAN7T3B8-F1
#
_entry.id   AF-A0AAN7T3B8-F1
#
_cell.length_a   1.000
_cell.length_b   1.000
_cell.length_c   1.000
_cell.angle_alpha   90.00
_cell.angle_beta   90.00
_cell.angle_gamma   90.00
#
_symmetry.space_group_name_H-M   'P 1'
#
loop_
_entity.id
_entity.type
_entity.pdbx_description
1 polymer ?
#
loop_
_entity_poly.entity_id
_entity_poly.type
_entity_poly.pdbx_seq_one_letter_code
_entity_poly.pdbx_strand_id
1 'polypeptide(L)'
;MSYFRQTRSSRPALILGGCVLVVLFYFFLGPTTDLSHTLDPLLRARKSAAAAANPLSPPTSAFRKSAAGDSQKPLGPPPIVHYQLNNLSSTANPAKNNEKVLILTPLARFFEGYWDNLAALSYPHEHISIGFIIPKTKEGNEATKSLQEAVSKHQAGPLDKRFESIIILRQDFEPAILSQNEKERHAMANQAARRAGMAKARNSLLFTTISPTTSWILWLDGDIVETPNSLIEDMASFDKPIIVPNCFQRYTDDDGKESIRPYDYNSWRDSDTAQELATKMSQDEILLEGYAEMPTYRTLMAMLAETTENRDKKRLMPLDGVGGTALMVKAEVHRDGAMFPPFAFYHLIETEGFAKMARRLGYESWGLPNYFVYHYNE
;
A
#
# COMPACT_ATOMS: atom_id res chain seq x y z
N MET A 1 63.42 -64.86 0.81
CA MET A 1 62.06 -64.88 0.20
C MET A 1 61.34 -63.62 0.68
N SER A 2 60.62 -62.96 -0.23
CA SER A 2 59.89 -61.70 -0.08
C SER A 2 60.69 -60.38 -0.13
N TYR A 3 60.74 -59.80 -1.34
CA TYR A 3 61.13 -58.42 -1.64
C TYR A 3 59.97 -57.47 -1.30
N PHE A 4 60.22 -56.42 -0.49
CA PHE A 4 59.26 -55.33 -0.31
C PHE A 4 59.30 -54.38 -1.52
N ARG A 5 58.20 -54.31 -2.28
CA ARG A 5 57.99 -53.34 -3.37
C ARG A 5 57.65 -51.98 -2.78
N GLN A 6 58.53 -51.00 -2.99
CA GLN A 6 58.27 -49.58 -2.74
C GLN A 6 57.43 -49.02 -3.91
N THR A 7 56.19 -48.63 -3.65
CA THR A 7 55.31 -48.00 -4.65
C THR A 7 55.64 -46.51 -4.77
N ARG A 8 56.23 -46.14 -5.91
CA ARG A 8 56.39 -44.74 -6.34
C ARG A 8 55.00 -44.13 -6.53
N SER A 9 54.61 -43.18 -5.69
CA SER A 9 53.47 -42.31 -5.96
C SER A 9 53.76 -41.48 -7.22
N SER A 10 52.92 -41.60 -8.23
CA SER A 10 53.06 -40.88 -9.49
C SER A 10 52.87 -39.38 -9.26
N ARG A 11 53.77 -38.56 -9.83
CA ARG A 11 53.76 -37.09 -9.76
C ARG A 11 52.40 -36.41 -10.09
N PRO A 12 51.49 -36.98 -10.91
CA PRO A 12 50.17 -36.37 -11.14
C PRO A 12 49.24 -36.40 -9.91
N ALA A 13 49.37 -37.40 -9.02
CA ALA A 13 48.48 -37.55 -7.86
C ALA A 13 48.76 -36.50 -6.78
N LEU A 14 50.02 -36.08 -6.63
CA LEU A 14 50.42 -34.99 -5.72
C LEU A 14 49.97 -33.61 -6.22
N ILE A 15 49.98 -33.40 -7.54
CA ILE A 15 49.51 -32.14 -8.14
C ILE A 15 47.99 -32.03 -8.02
N LEU A 16 47.25 -33.12 -8.27
CA LEU A 16 45.80 -33.13 -8.12
C LEU A 16 45.37 -32.94 -6.65
N GLY A 17 46.08 -33.56 -5.70
CA GLY A 17 45.86 -33.34 -4.27
C GLY A 17 46.16 -31.90 -3.83
N GLY A 18 47.21 -31.28 -4.39
CA GLY A 18 47.55 -29.88 -4.16
C GLY A 18 46.48 -28.91 -4.68
N CYS A 19 45.95 -29.15 -5.89
CA CYS A 19 44.89 -28.31 -6.46
C CYS A 19 43.57 -28.44 -5.67
N VAL A 20 43.20 -29.64 -5.23
CA VAL A 20 42.01 -29.84 -4.39
C VAL A 20 42.16 -29.16 -3.03
N LEU A 21 43.35 -29.20 -2.43
CA LEU A 21 43.63 -28.49 -1.18
C LEU A 21 43.62 -26.97 -1.32
N VAL A 22 44.10 -26.40 -2.43
CA VAL A 22 44.02 -24.95 -2.70
C VAL A 22 42.58 -24.52 -2.95
N VAL A 23 41.78 -25.31 -3.68
CA VAL A 23 40.34 -25.05 -3.87
C VAL A 23 39.60 -25.13 -2.54
N LEU A 24 39.88 -26.14 -1.69
CA LEU A 24 39.32 -26.24 -0.35
C LEU A 24 39.78 -25.09 0.56
N PHE A 25 41.04 -24.64 0.48
CA PHE A 25 41.52 -23.47 1.22
C PHE A 25 40.83 -22.18 0.73
N TYR A 26 40.57 -22.03 -0.57
CA TYR A 26 39.84 -20.87 -1.09
C TYR A 26 38.34 -20.92 -0.72
N PHE A 27 37.75 -22.11 -0.62
CA PHE A 27 36.34 -22.29 -0.23
C PHE A 27 36.10 -22.21 1.28
N PHE A 28 37.06 -22.61 2.11
CA PHE A 28 36.92 -22.61 3.58
C PHE A 28 37.65 -21.45 4.28
N LEU A 29 38.64 -20.82 3.64
CA LEU A 29 39.48 -19.74 4.20
C LEU A 29 39.65 -18.52 3.27
N GLY A 30 39.10 -18.55 2.05
CA GLY A 30 38.90 -17.33 1.28
C GLY A 30 37.96 -16.40 2.05
N PRO A 31 38.09 -15.07 1.93
CA PRO A 31 37.17 -14.16 2.60
C PRO A 31 35.78 -14.51 2.08
N THR A 32 34.98 -15.16 2.91
CA THR A 32 33.55 -15.14 2.75
C THR A 32 33.23 -13.65 2.72
N THR A 33 32.84 -13.15 1.56
CA THR A 33 32.04 -11.95 1.49
C THR A 33 30.70 -12.30 2.14
N ASP A 34 30.74 -12.50 3.45
CA ASP A 34 29.67 -12.08 4.31
C ASP A 34 29.51 -10.60 3.97
N LEU A 35 28.55 -10.31 3.09
CA LEU A 35 27.75 -9.12 3.23
C LEU A 35 27.05 -9.23 4.60
N SER A 36 27.86 -9.11 5.66
CA SER A 36 27.42 -8.53 6.89
C SER A 36 26.97 -7.14 6.49
N HIS A 37 25.68 -7.02 6.16
CA HIS A 37 24.98 -5.77 6.32
C HIS A 37 25.28 -5.37 7.76
N THR A 38 26.25 -4.47 7.95
CA THR A 38 26.49 -3.77 9.19
C THR A 38 25.24 -2.93 9.41
N LEU A 39 24.20 -3.57 9.93
CA LEU A 39 22.93 -2.94 10.24
C LEU A 39 23.23 -1.75 11.14
N ASP A 40 22.80 -0.59 10.71
CA ASP A 40 22.93 0.65 11.46
C ASP A 40 22.41 0.42 12.90
N PRO A 41 23.25 0.55 13.94
CA PRO A 41 22.81 0.43 15.33
C PRO A 41 21.60 1.33 15.64
N LEU A 42 21.47 2.46 14.95
CA LEU A 42 20.33 3.36 15.08
C LEU A 42 19.04 2.76 14.51
N LEU A 43 19.10 2.01 13.41
CA LEU A 43 17.93 1.29 12.87
C LEU A 43 17.40 0.27 13.89
N ARG A 44 18.31 -0.50 14.50
CA ARG A 44 17.93 -1.48 15.54
C ARG A 44 17.30 -0.79 16.74
N ALA A 45 17.88 0.32 17.20
CA ALA A 45 17.35 1.13 18.28
C ALA A 45 15.95 1.70 17.94
N ARG A 46 15.77 2.29 16.75
CA ARG A 46 14.49 2.85 16.29
C ARG A 46 13.38 1.79 16.24
N LYS A 47 13.64 0.63 15.63
CA LYS A 47 12.66 -0.49 15.62
C LYS A 47 12.37 -1.03 17.01
N SER A 48 13.37 -1.04 17.88
CA SER A 48 13.18 -1.47 19.26
C SER A 48 12.26 -0.50 20.03
N ALA A 49 12.38 0.81 19.78
CA ALA A 49 11.57 1.85 20.42
C ALA A 49 10.13 1.91 19.88
N ALA A 50 9.92 1.57 18.61
CA ALA A 50 8.59 1.53 17.98
C ALA A 50 7.72 0.35 18.45
N ALA A 51 8.33 -0.70 19.00
CA ALA A 51 7.63 -1.92 19.41
C ALA A 51 6.85 -1.73 20.73
N ALA A 52 5.61 -2.25 20.77
CA ALA A 52 4.78 -2.22 21.96
C ALA A 52 5.36 -3.12 23.06
N ALA A 53 5.44 -2.58 24.28
CA ALA A 53 5.89 -3.29 25.47
C ALA A 53 4.77 -4.09 26.16
N ASN A 54 3.50 -3.76 25.90
CA ASN A 54 2.32 -4.39 26.50
C ASN A 54 1.30 -4.74 25.40
N PRO A 55 0.60 -5.88 25.47
CA PRO A 55 -0.43 -6.23 24.49
C PRO A 55 -1.64 -5.28 24.48
N LEU A 56 -1.83 -4.50 25.55
CA LEU A 56 -2.83 -3.43 25.67
C LEU A 56 -2.28 -2.05 25.27
N SER A 57 -1.01 -1.96 24.85
CA SER A 57 -0.51 -0.75 24.17
C SER A 57 -1.28 -0.53 22.87
N PRO A 58 -1.27 0.71 22.32
CA PRO A 58 -2.04 1.01 21.11
C PRO A 58 -1.81 -0.03 20.01
N PRO A 59 -2.86 -0.46 19.29
CA PRO A 59 -2.81 -1.58 18.33
C PRO A 59 -1.88 -1.33 17.14
N THR A 60 -1.33 -0.13 17.03
CA THR A 60 -0.50 0.36 15.92
C THR A 60 0.99 0.12 16.09
N SER A 61 1.44 -0.40 17.24
CA SER A 61 2.84 -0.75 17.50
C SER A 61 3.06 -2.26 17.46
N ALA A 62 4.10 -2.73 16.75
CA ALA A 62 4.42 -4.16 16.67
C ALA A 62 4.66 -4.76 18.06
N PHE A 63 3.89 -5.78 18.44
CA PHE A 63 4.01 -6.41 19.76
C PHE A 63 5.21 -7.35 19.83
N ARG A 64 6.05 -7.22 20.88
CA ARG A 64 7.09 -8.22 21.14
C ARG A 64 6.48 -9.40 21.88
N LYS A 65 6.45 -10.56 21.22
CA LYS A 65 6.17 -11.83 21.88
C LYS A 65 7.27 -12.09 22.92
N SER A 66 6.89 -12.20 24.20
CA SER A 66 7.81 -12.58 25.27
C SER A 66 8.38 -13.98 25.01
N ALA A 67 9.67 -14.16 25.32
CA ALA A 67 10.34 -15.45 25.13
C ALA A 67 9.68 -16.53 26.03
N ALA A 68 9.60 -17.76 25.52
CA ALA A 68 9.08 -18.90 26.27
C ALA A 68 9.96 -19.14 27.51
N GLY A 69 9.50 -18.67 28.68
CA GLY A 69 10.24 -18.65 29.94
C GLY A 69 9.96 -17.41 30.80
N ASP A 70 9.50 -16.31 30.20
CA ASP A 70 9.20 -15.04 30.90
C ASP A 70 7.71 -14.91 31.31
N SER A 71 6.93 -15.99 31.15
CA SER A 71 5.48 -16.06 31.42
C SER A 71 5.11 -15.99 32.91
N GLN A 72 6.09 -15.88 33.81
CA GLN A 72 5.87 -15.74 35.26
C GLN A 72 6.06 -14.32 35.80
N LYS A 73 6.54 -13.36 35.00
CA LYS A 73 6.57 -11.95 35.44
C LYS A 73 5.19 -11.32 35.21
N PRO A 74 4.56 -10.73 36.24
CA PRO A 74 3.36 -9.93 36.02
C PRO A 74 3.71 -8.78 35.07
N LEU A 75 3.02 -8.71 33.94
CA LEU A 75 3.13 -7.59 33.00
C LEU A 75 2.80 -6.32 33.78
N GLY A 76 3.76 -5.39 33.85
CA GLY A 76 3.53 -4.09 34.47
C GLY A 76 2.36 -3.36 33.77
N PRO A 77 1.73 -2.39 34.47
CA PRO A 77 0.67 -1.58 33.86
C PRO A 77 1.17 -0.92 32.57
N PRO A 78 0.29 -0.71 31.57
CA PRO A 78 0.69 -0.06 30.33
C PRO A 78 1.25 1.35 30.61
N PRO A 79 2.32 1.77 29.91
CA PRO A 79 2.91 3.08 30.12
C PRO A 79 1.94 4.20 29.68
N ILE A 80 1.97 5.33 30.37
CA ILE A 80 1.32 6.56 29.91
C ILE A 80 2.17 7.15 28.79
N VAL A 81 1.58 7.39 27.62
CA VAL A 81 2.26 7.98 26.46
C VAL A 81 1.55 9.27 26.07
N HIS A 82 2.32 10.34 25.86
CA HIS A 82 1.82 11.65 25.45
C HIS A 82 2.14 11.91 23.98
N TYR A 83 1.14 12.34 23.22
CA TYR A 83 1.27 12.74 21.82
C TYR A 83 0.81 14.18 21.66
N GLN A 84 1.68 15.05 21.13
CA GLN A 84 1.33 16.42 20.77
C GLN A 84 1.08 16.49 19.27
N LEU A 85 -0.19 16.37 18.86
CA LEU A 85 -0.55 16.28 17.45
C LEU A 85 -0.19 17.53 16.64
N ASN A 86 -0.15 18.71 17.28
CA ASN A 86 0.30 19.95 16.63
C ASN A 86 1.79 19.92 16.21
N ASN A 87 2.58 19.00 16.76
CA ASN A 87 4.00 18.82 16.39
C ASN A 87 4.17 17.69 15.35
N LEU A 88 3.10 17.00 14.98
CA LEU A 88 3.13 15.95 13.96
C LEU A 88 3.02 16.59 12.58
N SER A 89 4.14 16.70 11.88
CA SER A 89 4.19 17.30 10.54
C SER A 89 4.01 16.25 9.44
N SER A 90 3.40 16.70 8.34
CA SER A 90 3.34 16.01 7.05
C SER A 90 3.91 16.96 6.00
N THR A 91 5.16 16.74 5.59
CA THR A 91 5.94 17.71 4.81
C THR A 91 6.33 17.17 3.43
N ALA A 92 6.85 18.05 2.58
CA ALA A 92 7.39 17.68 1.26
C ALA A 92 8.57 16.70 1.28
N ASN A 93 9.22 16.47 2.43
CA ASN A 93 10.41 15.63 2.54
C ASN A 93 10.26 14.61 3.69
N PRO A 94 9.28 13.69 3.59
CA PRO A 94 8.88 12.84 4.71
C PRO A 94 10.01 11.92 5.20
N ALA A 95 10.82 11.39 4.29
CA ALA A 95 11.92 10.48 4.65
C ALA A 95 12.99 11.16 5.51
N LYS A 96 13.33 12.42 5.19
CA LYS A 96 14.31 13.22 5.96
C LYS A 96 13.83 13.49 7.39
N ASN A 97 12.51 13.63 7.56
CA ASN A 97 11.87 13.93 8.84
C ASN A 97 11.43 12.67 9.60
N ASN A 98 11.72 11.46 9.09
CA ASN A 98 11.30 10.20 9.68
C ASN A 98 9.76 10.09 9.87
N GLU A 99 9.00 10.74 9.00
CA GLU A 99 7.54 10.79 9.05
C GLU A 99 6.95 9.38 8.87
N LYS A 100 5.88 9.06 9.60
CA LYS A 100 5.30 7.71 9.53
C LYS A 100 4.23 7.63 8.46
N VAL A 101 4.31 6.60 7.63
CA VAL A 101 3.38 6.31 6.54
C VAL A 101 2.56 5.07 6.89
N LEU A 102 1.24 5.19 6.77
CA LEU A 102 0.31 4.09 6.90
C LEU A 102 -0.27 3.74 5.53
N ILE A 103 0.09 2.58 4.99
CA ILE A 103 -0.46 2.07 3.74
C ILE A 103 -1.73 1.27 4.06
N LEU A 104 -2.85 1.60 3.42
CA LEU A 104 -4.15 0.97 3.68
C LEU A 104 -4.70 0.31 2.42
N THR A 105 -5.03 -0.98 2.54
CA THR A 105 -5.37 -1.84 1.41
C THR A 105 -6.60 -2.70 1.70
N PRO A 106 -7.76 -2.36 1.11
CA PRO A 106 -8.84 -3.31 0.93
C PRO A 106 -8.37 -4.42 -0.03
N LEU A 107 -8.35 -5.68 0.45
CA LEU A 107 -7.77 -6.79 -0.29
C LEU A 107 -8.82 -7.89 -0.46
N ALA A 108 -9.48 -7.94 -1.63
CA ALA A 108 -10.42 -9.02 -1.95
C ALA A 108 -9.71 -10.28 -2.46
N ARG A 109 -8.64 -10.09 -3.23
CA ARG A 109 -7.77 -11.14 -3.80
C ARG A 109 -6.32 -10.77 -3.56
N PHE A 110 -5.45 -11.76 -3.36
CA PHE A 110 -4.02 -11.54 -3.23
C PHE A 110 -3.33 -11.67 -4.60
N PHE A 111 -2.64 -10.62 -5.02
CA PHE A 111 -1.79 -10.61 -6.22
C PHE A 111 -0.33 -10.55 -5.80
N GLU A 112 0.50 -11.45 -6.33
CA GLU A 112 1.94 -11.45 -6.03
C GLU A 112 2.61 -10.15 -6.50
N GLY A 113 2.24 -9.66 -7.70
CA GLY A 113 2.75 -8.38 -8.22
C GLY A 113 2.44 -7.18 -7.33
N TYR A 114 1.29 -7.17 -6.63
CA TYR A 114 0.96 -6.13 -5.65
C TYR A 114 1.93 -6.18 -4.46
N TRP A 115 2.21 -7.39 -3.93
CA TRP A 115 3.13 -7.55 -2.81
C TRP A 115 4.57 -7.20 -3.18
N ASP A 116 5.01 -7.60 -4.38
CA ASP A 116 6.34 -7.26 -4.89
C ASP A 116 6.48 -5.76 -5.10
N ASN A 117 5.45 -5.09 -5.63
CA ASN A 117 5.39 -3.64 -5.76
C ASN A 117 5.51 -2.94 -4.39
N LEU A 118 4.77 -3.39 -3.37
CA LEU A 118 4.91 -2.86 -2.00
C LEU A 118 6.32 -3.06 -1.43
N ALA A 119 6.91 -4.25 -1.62
CA ALA A 119 8.23 -4.58 -1.10
C ALA A 119 9.36 -3.83 -1.82
N ALA A 120 9.09 -3.29 -3.02
CA ALA A 120 10.03 -2.54 -3.83
C ALA A 120 10.04 -1.03 -3.56
N LEU A 121 9.10 -0.50 -2.77
CA LEU A 121 9.05 0.92 -2.41
C LEU A 121 10.38 1.38 -1.79
N SER A 122 10.86 2.57 -2.18
CA SER A 122 12.14 3.10 -1.71
C SER A 122 12.06 3.74 -0.32
N TYR A 123 10.86 4.10 0.11
CA TYR A 123 10.64 4.75 1.41
C TYR A 123 11.09 3.81 2.54
N PRO A 124 11.81 4.28 3.58
CA PRO A 124 12.39 3.37 4.56
C PRO A 124 11.31 2.55 5.29
N HIS A 125 11.41 1.22 5.20
CA HIS A 125 10.36 0.30 5.64
C HIS A 125 10.12 0.37 7.16
N GLU A 126 11.09 0.84 7.96
CA GLU A 126 10.91 1.11 9.39
C GLU A 126 9.96 2.27 9.72
N HIS A 127 9.53 3.03 8.71
CA HIS A 127 8.54 4.10 8.82
C HIS A 127 7.21 3.76 8.14
N ILE A 128 7.08 2.55 7.60
CA ILE A 128 5.87 2.08 6.92
C ILE A 128 5.15 1.07 7.81
N SER A 129 3.92 1.41 8.16
CA SER A 129 2.94 0.45 8.70
C SER A 129 1.92 0.12 7.61
N ILE A 130 1.46 -1.13 7.56
CA ILE A 130 0.51 -1.59 6.52
C ILE A 130 -0.75 -2.15 7.19
N GLY A 131 -1.91 -1.67 6.79
CA GLY A 131 -3.21 -2.19 7.19
C GLY A 131 -3.90 -2.88 6.02
N PHE A 132 -4.33 -4.12 6.22
CA PHE A 132 -5.16 -4.87 5.28
C PHE A 132 -6.56 -5.08 5.86
N ILE A 133 -7.59 -5.00 5.02
CA ILE A 133 -8.93 -5.50 5.36
C ILE A 133 -9.43 -6.45 4.28
N ILE A 134 -9.85 -7.65 4.71
CA ILE A 134 -10.13 -8.76 3.80
C ILE A 134 -11.56 -9.28 4.05
N PRO A 135 -12.39 -9.47 3.00
CA PRO A 135 -13.75 -9.97 3.14
C PRO A 135 -13.79 -11.44 3.61
N LYS A 136 -14.88 -11.81 4.27
CA LYS A 136 -15.15 -13.19 4.74
C LYS A 136 -15.76 -14.08 3.65
N THR A 137 -15.19 -14.04 2.45
CA THR A 137 -15.55 -14.92 1.33
C THR A 137 -14.54 -16.05 1.17
N LYS A 138 -14.81 -17.00 0.26
CA LYS A 138 -13.86 -18.06 -0.11
C LYS A 138 -12.55 -17.47 -0.63
N GLU A 139 -12.65 -16.55 -1.59
CA GLU A 139 -11.52 -15.85 -2.19
C GLU A 139 -10.77 -15.02 -1.14
N GLY A 140 -11.49 -14.37 -0.22
CA GLY A 140 -10.88 -13.63 0.88
C GLY A 140 -10.15 -14.52 1.89
N ASN A 141 -10.59 -15.76 2.11
CA ASN A 141 -9.87 -16.73 2.95
C ASN A 141 -8.57 -17.18 2.26
N GLU A 142 -8.61 -17.44 0.96
CA GLU A 142 -7.43 -17.75 0.15
C GLU A 142 -6.43 -16.58 0.16
N ALA A 143 -6.92 -15.36 -0.06
CA ALA A 143 -6.12 -14.14 0.00
C ALA A 143 -5.45 -13.94 1.38
N THR A 144 -6.15 -14.27 2.47
CA THR A 144 -5.59 -14.19 3.83
C THR A 144 -4.43 -15.16 4.00
N LYS A 145 -4.57 -16.40 3.54
CA LYS A 145 -3.52 -17.40 3.62
C LYS A 145 -2.28 -16.95 2.85
N SER A 146 -2.45 -16.55 1.59
CA SER A 146 -1.34 -16.10 0.74
C SER A 146 -0.65 -14.85 1.31
N LEU A 147 -1.43 -13.88 1.81
CA LEU A 147 -0.89 -12.69 2.46
C LEU A 147 -0.08 -13.06 3.71
N GLN A 148 -0.59 -13.95 4.57
CA GLN A 148 0.13 -14.36 5.78
C GLN A 148 1.46 -15.06 5.47
N GLU A 149 1.50 -15.88 4.43
CA GLU A 149 2.73 -16.53 3.95
C GLU A 149 3.74 -15.50 3.45
N ALA A 150 3.30 -14.55 2.60
CA ALA A 150 4.13 -13.47 2.08
C ALA A 150 4.67 -12.56 3.20
N VAL A 151 3.81 -12.14 4.13
CA VAL A 151 4.16 -11.34 5.31
C VAL A 151 5.17 -12.07 6.19
N SER A 152 4.95 -13.35 6.47
CA SER A 152 5.85 -14.14 7.34
C SER A 152 7.24 -14.26 6.72
N LYS A 153 7.32 -14.54 5.42
CA LYS A 153 8.58 -14.59 4.67
C LYS A 153 9.32 -13.24 4.71
N HIS A 154 8.60 -12.16 4.45
CA HIS A 154 9.18 -10.81 4.40
C HIS A 154 9.65 -10.32 5.78
N GLN A 155 8.82 -10.46 6.81
CA GLN A 155 9.16 -10.05 8.18
C GLN A 155 10.24 -10.92 8.83
N ALA A 156 10.50 -12.12 8.31
CA ALA A 156 11.65 -12.95 8.70
C ALA A 156 12.96 -12.54 7.99
N GLY A 157 12.89 -11.78 6.90
CA GLY A 157 14.02 -11.34 6.08
C GLY A 157 14.92 -10.27 6.73
N PRO A 158 15.77 -9.58 5.93
CA PRO A 158 16.69 -8.55 6.41
C PRO A 158 15.99 -7.42 7.19
N LEU A 159 16.58 -6.96 8.30
CA LEU A 159 15.94 -6.04 9.24
C LEU A 159 15.54 -4.70 8.59
N ASP A 160 16.39 -4.18 7.70
CA ASP A 160 16.19 -2.95 6.92
C ASP A 160 15.03 -3.05 5.92
N LYS A 161 14.67 -4.27 5.52
CA LYS A 161 13.54 -4.52 4.62
C LYS A 161 12.22 -4.77 5.33
N ARG A 162 12.20 -5.07 6.64
CA ARG A 162 10.94 -5.35 7.35
C ARG A 162 10.11 -4.07 7.50
N PHE A 163 8.81 -4.17 7.30
CA PHE A 163 7.87 -3.10 7.64
C PHE A 163 7.81 -2.89 9.17
N GLU A 164 7.48 -1.66 9.60
CA GLU A 164 7.33 -1.32 11.02
C GLU A 164 6.26 -2.16 11.71
N SER A 165 5.07 -2.23 11.09
CA SER A 165 3.97 -3.06 11.57
C SER A 165 3.07 -3.48 10.41
N ILE A 166 2.38 -4.60 10.57
CA ILE A 166 1.39 -5.10 9.61
C ILE A 166 0.16 -5.54 10.40
N ILE A 167 -1.00 -5.00 10.04
CA ILE A 167 -2.29 -5.27 10.68
C ILE A 167 -3.20 -5.91 9.63
N ILE A 168 -3.79 -7.06 9.94
CA ILE A 168 -4.71 -7.77 9.04
C ILE A 168 -6.08 -7.87 9.71
N LEU A 169 -7.07 -7.21 9.14
CA LEU A 169 -8.45 -7.22 9.59
C LEU A 169 -9.30 -8.13 8.70
N ARG A 170 -10.28 -8.78 9.32
CA ARG A 170 -11.34 -9.52 8.61
C ARG A 170 -12.61 -8.70 8.72
N GLN A 171 -13.29 -8.45 7.59
CA GLN A 171 -14.55 -7.71 7.59
C GLN A 171 -15.58 -8.34 8.53
N ASP A 172 -16.33 -7.52 9.26
CA ASP A 172 -17.33 -7.92 10.24
C ASP A 172 -18.78 -7.67 9.77
N PHE A 173 -18.95 -7.17 8.55
CA PHE A 173 -20.24 -6.99 7.87
C PHE A 173 -20.33 -7.89 6.63
N GLU A 174 -21.57 -8.21 6.25
CA GLU A 174 -21.86 -9.03 5.07
C GLU A 174 -21.51 -8.29 3.76
N PRO A 175 -21.00 -8.98 2.73
CA PRO A 175 -20.78 -8.40 1.41
C PRO A 175 -22.10 -7.86 0.84
N ALA A 176 -22.09 -6.62 0.35
CA ALA A 176 -23.30 -6.00 -0.20
C ALA A 176 -23.83 -6.70 -1.47
N ILE A 177 -22.99 -7.48 -2.17
CA ILE A 177 -23.35 -8.24 -3.37
C ILE A 177 -22.70 -9.62 -3.27
N LEU A 178 -23.50 -10.68 -3.44
CA LEU A 178 -23.04 -12.08 -3.40
C LEU A 178 -22.30 -12.50 -4.68
N SER A 179 -22.62 -11.88 -5.83
CA SER A 179 -22.01 -12.16 -7.13
C SER A 179 -20.74 -11.34 -7.38
N GLN A 180 -19.71 -12.00 -7.91
CA GLN A 180 -18.43 -11.40 -8.32
C GLN A 180 -18.35 -11.13 -9.84
N ASN A 181 -19.43 -11.38 -10.61
CA ASN A 181 -19.43 -11.15 -12.05
C ASN A 181 -19.34 -9.65 -12.38
N GLU A 182 -18.37 -9.26 -13.19
CA GLU A 182 -18.13 -7.87 -13.61
C GLU A 182 -19.41 -7.17 -14.11
N LYS A 183 -20.16 -7.80 -15.02
CA LYS A 183 -21.40 -7.20 -15.57
C LYS A 183 -22.45 -6.91 -14.49
N GLU A 184 -22.54 -7.75 -13.46
CA GLU A 184 -23.47 -7.54 -12.33
C GLU A 184 -22.92 -6.54 -11.31
N ARG A 185 -21.59 -6.45 -11.13
CA ARG A 185 -20.92 -5.44 -10.31
C ARG A 185 -21.04 -4.03 -10.90
N HIS A 186 -21.14 -3.93 -12.23
CA HIS A 186 -21.27 -2.68 -12.97
C HIS A 186 -22.73 -2.27 -13.27
N ALA A 187 -23.72 -3.05 -12.86
CA ALA A 187 -25.12 -2.63 -12.94
C ALA A 187 -25.39 -1.42 -12.03
N MET A 188 -26.02 -0.37 -12.55
CA MET A 188 -26.27 0.89 -11.82
C MET A 188 -26.95 0.64 -10.47
N ALA A 189 -27.95 -0.24 -10.44
CA ALA A 189 -28.71 -0.60 -9.23
C ALA A 189 -27.83 -1.21 -8.11
N ASN A 190 -26.71 -1.84 -8.47
CA ASN A 190 -25.83 -2.52 -7.54
C ASN A 190 -24.64 -1.67 -7.10
N GLN A 191 -24.26 -0.63 -7.87
CA GLN A 191 -23.08 0.19 -7.57
C GLN A 191 -23.20 0.93 -6.23
N ALA A 192 -24.38 1.45 -5.89
CA ALA A 192 -24.58 2.16 -4.62
C ALA A 192 -24.26 1.26 -3.43
N ALA A 193 -24.84 0.06 -3.38
CA ALA A 193 -24.60 -0.91 -2.33
C ALA A 193 -23.13 -1.40 -2.30
N ARG A 194 -22.53 -1.64 -3.48
CA ARG A 194 -21.12 -2.02 -3.61
C ARG A 194 -20.19 -0.97 -3.02
N ARG A 195 -20.34 0.29 -3.44
CA ARG A 195 -19.50 1.40 -2.99
C ARG A 195 -19.73 1.73 -1.53
N ALA A 196 -20.95 1.58 -1.02
CA ALA A 196 -21.23 1.64 0.41
C ALA A 196 -20.46 0.56 1.20
N GLY A 197 -20.41 -0.68 0.70
CA GLY A 197 -19.62 -1.76 1.30
C GLY A 197 -18.12 -1.47 1.29
N MET A 198 -17.59 -0.96 0.17
CA MET A 198 -16.19 -0.53 0.06
C MET A 198 -15.87 0.62 1.03
N ALA A 199 -16.74 1.62 1.12
CA ALA A 199 -16.60 2.74 2.05
C ALA A 199 -16.55 2.26 3.52
N LYS A 200 -17.44 1.34 3.92
CA LYS A 200 -17.40 0.73 5.25
C LYS A 200 -16.09 -0.02 5.50
N ALA A 201 -15.57 -0.74 4.51
CA ALA A 201 -14.29 -1.45 4.62
C ALA A 201 -13.12 -0.47 4.82
N ARG A 202 -13.03 0.56 3.97
CA ARG A 202 -12.02 1.62 4.09
C ARG A 202 -12.11 2.30 5.46
N ASN A 203 -13.29 2.71 5.90
CA ASN A 203 -13.47 3.33 7.22
C ASN A 203 -13.06 2.41 8.37
N SER A 204 -13.50 1.15 8.36
CA SER A 204 -13.16 0.18 9.41
C SER A 204 -11.66 -0.02 9.49
N LEU A 205 -10.99 -0.10 8.33
CA LEU A 205 -9.54 -0.20 8.26
C LEU A 205 -8.85 1.07 8.78
N LEU A 206 -9.26 2.25 8.32
CA LEU A 206 -8.69 3.53 8.74
C LEU A 206 -8.79 3.72 10.26
N PHE A 207 -10.00 3.64 10.80
CA PHE A 207 -10.27 3.99 12.21
C PHE A 207 -9.60 3.04 13.20
N THR A 208 -9.33 1.80 12.79
CA THR A 208 -8.68 0.80 13.65
C THR A 208 -7.16 0.78 13.55
N THR A 209 -6.58 1.46 12.55
CA THR A 209 -5.14 1.40 12.25
C THR A 209 -4.42 2.75 12.26
N ILE A 210 -5.13 3.88 12.13
CA ILE A 210 -4.51 5.21 12.25
C ILE A 210 -3.92 5.42 13.64
N SER A 211 -2.64 5.81 13.70
CA SER A 211 -1.89 6.05 14.94
C SER A 211 -1.80 7.55 15.25
N PRO A 212 -1.66 7.95 16.53
CA PRO A 212 -1.24 9.30 16.92
C PRO A 212 0.11 9.75 16.34
N THR A 213 0.88 8.83 15.73
CA THR A 213 2.17 9.12 15.09
C THR A 213 2.11 9.12 13.56
N THR A 214 0.98 8.77 12.94
CA THR A 214 0.86 8.67 11.48
C THR A 214 0.87 10.07 10.85
N SER A 215 1.84 10.36 10.00
CA SER A 215 1.93 11.61 9.23
C SER A 215 1.19 11.51 7.88
N TRP A 216 1.32 10.38 7.21
CA TRP A 216 0.75 10.15 5.89
C TRP A 216 -0.04 8.86 5.83
N ILE A 217 -1.11 8.86 5.03
CA ILE A 217 -1.89 7.68 4.71
C ILE A 217 -1.86 7.50 3.19
N LEU A 218 -1.39 6.34 2.75
CA LEU A 218 -1.45 5.93 1.35
C LEU A 218 -2.53 4.87 1.21
N TRP A 219 -3.66 5.22 0.62
CA TRP A 219 -4.62 4.24 0.13
C TRP A 219 -4.03 3.61 -1.13
N LEU A 220 -3.88 2.29 -1.12
CA LEU A 220 -3.37 1.53 -2.26
C LEU A 220 -4.21 0.27 -2.39
N ASP A 221 -5.01 0.20 -3.45
CA ASP A 221 -5.88 -0.94 -3.70
C ASP A 221 -5.03 -2.19 -4.03
N GLY A 222 -5.53 -3.37 -3.63
CA GLY A 222 -4.77 -4.62 -3.64
C GLY A 222 -4.44 -5.17 -5.03
N ASP A 223 -4.93 -4.53 -6.09
CA ASP A 223 -4.77 -4.84 -7.50
C ASP A 223 -3.85 -3.85 -8.24
N ILE A 224 -3.23 -2.90 -7.53
CA ILE A 224 -2.18 -2.02 -8.06
C ILE A 224 -0.82 -2.73 -8.02
N VAL A 225 -0.44 -3.32 -9.16
CA VAL A 225 0.71 -4.21 -9.27
C VAL A 225 2.01 -3.53 -9.72
N GLU A 226 1.96 -2.26 -10.14
CA GLU A 226 3.16 -1.53 -10.53
C GLU A 226 3.02 -0.03 -10.20
N THR A 227 4.03 0.50 -9.52
CA THR A 227 4.20 1.92 -9.21
C THR A 227 5.68 2.27 -9.33
N PRO A 228 6.06 3.54 -9.56
CA PRO A 228 7.44 3.94 -9.33
C PRO A 228 7.81 3.67 -7.87
N ASN A 229 8.98 3.08 -7.61
CA ASN A 229 9.40 2.74 -6.24
C ASN A 229 9.41 3.96 -5.30
N SER A 230 9.61 5.16 -5.84
CA SER A 230 9.57 6.45 -5.16
C SER A 230 8.16 7.01 -4.95
N LEU A 231 7.09 6.22 -5.10
CA LEU A 231 5.70 6.68 -5.04
C LEU A 231 5.42 7.59 -3.85
N ILE A 232 5.82 7.19 -2.64
CA ILE A 232 5.55 7.93 -1.41
C ILE A 232 6.27 9.29 -1.44
N GLU A 233 7.55 9.29 -1.78
CA GLU A 233 8.40 10.48 -1.87
C GLU A 233 7.89 11.44 -2.96
N ASP A 234 7.55 10.89 -4.12
CA ASP A 234 7.04 11.64 -5.27
C ASP A 234 5.73 12.34 -4.90
N MET A 235 4.76 11.60 -4.34
CA MET A 235 3.46 12.16 -3.94
C MET A 235 3.62 13.21 -2.83
N ALA A 236 4.41 12.91 -1.80
CA ALA A 236 4.62 13.84 -0.69
C ALA A 236 5.31 15.14 -1.13
N SER A 237 6.19 15.09 -2.14
CA SER A 237 6.94 16.26 -2.62
C SER A 237 6.08 17.44 -3.09
N PHE A 238 4.82 17.18 -3.46
CA PHE A 238 3.86 18.22 -3.86
C PHE A 238 3.23 18.96 -2.68
N ASP A 239 3.42 18.46 -1.46
CA ASP A 239 2.93 19.04 -0.20
C ASP A 239 1.42 19.33 -0.20
N LYS A 240 0.64 18.48 -0.87
CA LYS A 240 -0.82 18.59 -0.94
C LYS A 240 -1.50 17.77 0.16
N PRO A 241 -2.65 18.22 0.69
CA PRO A 241 -3.37 17.46 1.72
C PRO A 241 -3.94 16.15 1.16
N ILE A 242 -4.37 16.16 -0.11
CA ILE A 242 -4.84 14.99 -0.84
C ILE A 242 -4.25 15.05 -2.25
N ILE A 243 -3.58 13.97 -2.68
CA ILE A 243 -3.03 13.84 -4.03
C ILE A 243 -3.20 12.43 -4.60
N VAL A 244 -3.63 12.34 -5.86
CA VAL A 244 -3.87 11.07 -6.56
C VAL A 244 -3.05 10.99 -7.87
N PRO A 245 -2.22 9.96 -8.08
CA PRO A 245 -1.66 9.65 -9.39
C PRO A 245 -2.74 9.09 -10.34
N ASN A 246 -2.46 9.07 -11.63
CA ASN A 246 -3.37 8.55 -12.63
C ASN A 246 -3.21 7.03 -12.79
N CYS A 247 -4.31 6.29 -12.68
CA CYS A 247 -4.27 4.83 -12.76
C CYS A 247 -4.57 4.34 -14.18
N PHE A 248 -3.63 3.59 -14.73
CA PHE A 248 -3.71 2.94 -16.04
C PHE A 248 -3.70 1.43 -15.89
N GLN A 249 -3.92 0.72 -16.98
CA GLN A 249 -3.76 -0.73 -17.07
C GLN A 249 -2.91 -1.05 -18.29
N ARG A 250 -1.90 -1.92 -18.10
CA ARG A 250 -1.13 -2.45 -19.22
C ARG A 250 -1.91 -3.57 -19.90
N TYR A 251 -1.85 -3.64 -21.22
CA TYR A 251 -2.47 -4.71 -21.99
C TYR A 251 -1.69 -4.93 -23.30
N THR A 252 -1.83 -6.11 -23.88
CA THR A 252 -1.31 -6.41 -25.22
C THR A 252 -2.40 -6.06 -26.24
N ASP A 253 -2.09 -5.21 -27.22
CA ASP A 253 -3.04 -4.83 -28.29
C ASP A 253 -3.21 -5.93 -29.35
N ASP A 254 -4.13 -5.70 -30.30
CA ASP A 254 -4.44 -6.66 -31.36
C ASP A 254 -3.23 -6.98 -32.27
N ASP A 255 -2.23 -6.10 -32.30
CA ASP A 255 -0.97 -6.26 -33.04
C ASP A 255 0.12 -6.97 -32.21
N GLY A 256 -0.20 -7.40 -30.98
CA GLY A 256 0.73 -8.08 -30.07
C GLY A 256 1.69 -7.13 -29.35
N LYS A 257 1.45 -5.83 -29.36
CA LYS A 257 2.32 -4.82 -28.76
C LYS A 257 1.82 -4.43 -27.37
N GLU A 258 2.76 -4.24 -26.45
CA GLU A 258 2.49 -3.70 -25.12
C GLU A 258 1.97 -2.26 -25.20
N SER A 259 0.79 -2.03 -24.64
CA SER A 259 0.08 -0.75 -24.63
C SER A 259 -0.48 -0.44 -23.25
N ILE A 260 -1.05 0.75 -23.08
CA ILE A 260 -1.67 1.21 -21.84
C ILE A 260 -3.04 1.81 -22.12
N ARG A 261 -4.00 1.58 -21.23
CA ARG A 261 -5.33 2.19 -21.27
C ARG A 261 -5.70 2.83 -19.93
N PRO A 262 -6.47 3.93 -19.92
CA PRO A 262 -7.00 4.50 -18.68
C PRO A 262 -7.82 3.45 -17.92
N TYR A 263 -7.71 3.43 -16.59
CA TYR A 263 -8.45 2.48 -15.75
C TYR A 263 -9.40 3.18 -14.78
N ASP A 264 -8.89 4.16 -14.01
CA ASP A 264 -9.68 4.84 -12.98
C ASP A 264 -10.29 6.15 -13.48
N TYR A 265 -11.62 6.18 -13.57
CA TYR A 265 -12.40 7.35 -13.97
C TYR A 265 -12.99 8.13 -12.78
N ASN A 266 -12.71 7.76 -11.53
CA ASN A 266 -13.26 8.42 -10.34
C ASN A 266 -12.46 9.67 -9.92
N SER A 267 -11.38 9.99 -10.64
CA SER A 267 -10.60 11.22 -10.44
C SER A 267 -11.00 12.27 -11.48
N TRP A 268 -11.68 13.33 -11.05
CA TRP A 268 -12.26 14.32 -11.96
C TRP A 268 -12.38 15.72 -11.36
N ARG A 269 -12.53 16.71 -12.25
CA ARG A 269 -13.02 18.06 -11.93
C ARG A 269 -14.51 18.13 -12.22
N ASP A 270 -15.28 18.74 -11.31
CA ASP A 270 -16.74 18.82 -11.44
C ASP A 270 -17.13 19.72 -12.63
N SER A 271 -18.38 19.60 -13.06
CA SER A 271 -18.94 20.40 -14.15
C SER A 271 -20.22 21.12 -13.70
N ASP A 272 -20.60 22.19 -14.39
CA ASP A 272 -21.87 22.87 -14.13
C ASP A 272 -23.06 21.94 -14.42
N THR A 273 -22.96 21.11 -15.47
CA THR A 273 -23.99 20.11 -15.81
C THR A 273 -24.20 19.08 -14.68
N ALA A 274 -23.12 18.57 -14.08
CA ALA A 274 -23.22 17.62 -12.97
C ALA A 274 -23.84 18.27 -11.72
N GLN A 275 -23.49 19.53 -11.45
CA GLN A 275 -24.10 20.29 -10.35
C GLN A 275 -25.59 20.52 -10.60
N GLU A 276 -26.00 20.89 -11.81
CA GLU A 276 -27.41 21.05 -12.17
C GLU A 276 -28.19 19.73 -12.07
N LEU A 277 -27.60 18.61 -12.49
CA LEU A 277 -28.19 17.28 -12.33
C LEU A 277 -28.40 16.97 -10.84
N ALA A 278 -27.39 17.19 -10.01
CA ALA A 278 -27.46 16.99 -8.57
C ALA A 278 -28.63 17.76 -7.93
N THR A 279 -28.89 19.02 -8.34
CA THR A 279 -30.01 19.81 -7.77
C THR A 279 -31.40 19.24 -8.07
N LYS A 280 -31.53 18.40 -9.09
CA LYS A 280 -32.79 17.77 -9.50
C LYS A 280 -32.98 16.38 -8.90
N MET A 281 -31.96 15.84 -8.23
CA MET A 281 -31.97 14.52 -7.63
C MET A 281 -32.56 14.55 -6.23
N SER A 282 -33.16 13.45 -5.82
CA SER A 282 -33.54 13.20 -4.44
C SER A 282 -32.31 13.03 -3.55
N GLN A 283 -32.49 13.25 -2.25
CA GLN A 283 -31.40 13.32 -1.27
C GLN A 283 -30.52 12.05 -1.21
N ASP A 284 -31.11 10.89 -1.46
CA ASP A 284 -30.43 9.59 -1.34
C ASP A 284 -29.88 9.06 -2.67
N GLU A 285 -30.11 9.76 -3.78
CA GLU A 285 -29.57 9.38 -5.09
C GLU A 285 -28.10 9.77 -5.23
N ILE A 286 -27.34 8.96 -5.96
CA ILE A 286 -25.91 9.14 -6.19
C ILE A 286 -25.61 9.36 -7.68
N LEU A 287 -24.66 10.24 -7.96
CA LEU A 287 -24.05 10.43 -9.27
C LEU A 287 -22.89 9.46 -9.42
N LEU A 288 -22.86 8.75 -10.55
CA LEU A 288 -21.78 7.84 -10.89
C LEU A 288 -21.29 8.15 -12.29
N GLU A 289 -19.96 8.19 -12.45
CA GLU A 289 -19.33 8.33 -13.76
C GLU A 289 -19.44 7.05 -14.59
N GLY A 290 -19.46 7.21 -15.92
CA GLY A 290 -19.43 6.08 -16.88
C GLY A 290 -20.80 5.53 -17.31
N TYR A 291 -21.91 6.10 -16.82
CA TYR A 291 -23.25 5.71 -17.26
C TYR A 291 -23.75 6.61 -18.38
N ALA A 292 -24.01 6.03 -19.56
CA ALA A 292 -24.50 6.77 -20.73
C ALA A 292 -25.83 7.49 -20.49
N GLU A 293 -26.63 6.97 -19.56
CA GLU A 293 -27.93 7.52 -19.15
C GLU A 293 -27.81 8.79 -18.31
N MET A 294 -26.61 9.10 -17.79
CA MET A 294 -26.33 10.25 -16.92
C MET A 294 -25.02 10.93 -17.36
N PRO A 295 -25.04 11.70 -18.46
CA PRO A 295 -23.84 12.39 -18.93
C PRO A 295 -23.53 13.56 -17.99
N THR A 296 -22.61 13.33 -17.06
CA THR A 296 -22.17 14.33 -16.07
C THR A 296 -21.26 15.40 -16.68
N TYR A 297 -20.59 15.11 -17.80
CA TYR A 297 -19.58 15.98 -18.44
C TYR A 297 -18.46 16.43 -17.49
N ARG A 298 -18.16 15.64 -16.45
CA ARG A 298 -17.01 15.91 -15.59
C ARG A 298 -15.72 15.73 -16.37
N THR A 299 -14.74 16.56 -16.04
CA THR A 299 -13.43 16.45 -16.69
C THR A 299 -12.65 15.33 -16.02
N LEU A 300 -12.57 14.18 -16.68
CA LEU A 300 -11.89 12.99 -16.19
C LEU A 300 -10.38 13.13 -16.32
N MET A 301 -9.64 13.03 -15.21
CA MET A 301 -8.18 13.11 -15.19
C MET A 301 -7.54 12.05 -16.10
N ALA A 302 -8.12 10.86 -16.14
CA ALA A 302 -7.69 9.74 -16.97
C ALA A 302 -7.57 10.10 -18.47
N MET A 303 -8.44 11.00 -18.94
CA MET A 303 -8.50 11.43 -20.35
C MET A 303 -7.58 12.61 -20.68
N LEU A 304 -6.94 13.22 -19.68
CA LEU A 304 -6.02 14.36 -19.85
C LEU A 304 -4.54 13.94 -19.90
N ALA A 305 -4.27 12.64 -19.74
CA ALA A 305 -2.94 12.10 -19.67
C ALA A 305 -2.16 12.26 -20.98
N GLU A 306 -0.95 12.78 -20.88
CA GLU A 306 0.03 12.72 -21.96
C GLU A 306 0.79 11.40 -21.87
N THR A 307 0.72 10.56 -22.91
CA THR A 307 1.34 9.23 -22.90
C THR A 307 2.73 9.20 -23.54
N THR A 308 3.27 10.35 -23.94
CA THR A 308 4.61 10.47 -24.51
C THR A 308 5.70 10.22 -23.46
N GLU A 309 6.90 9.85 -23.92
CA GLU A 309 8.04 9.59 -23.02
C GLU A 309 8.47 10.84 -22.23
N ASN A 310 8.43 12.02 -22.87
CA ASN A 310 8.84 13.30 -22.29
C ASN A 310 7.72 14.05 -21.55
N ARG A 311 6.63 13.36 -21.18
CA ARG A 311 5.50 13.97 -20.46
C ARG A 311 5.96 14.63 -19.16
N ASP A 312 5.35 15.77 -18.82
CA ASP A 312 5.58 16.40 -17.52
C ASP A 312 4.83 15.63 -16.42
N LYS A 313 5.54 14.72 -15.75
CA LYS A 313 5.01 13.94 -14.61
C LYS A 313 4.63 14.80 -13.40
N LYS A 314 5.05 16.07 -13.35
CA LYS A 314 4.73 17.01 -12.26
C LYS A 314 3.54 17.90 -12.56
N ARG A 315 2.92 17.75 -13.73
CA ARG A 315 1.68 18.47 -14.07
C ARG A 315 0.63 18.17 -12.99
N LEU A 316 0.19 19.22 -12.30
CA LEU A 316 -0.85 19.19 -11.29
C LEU A 316 -2.19 19.64 -11.88
N MET A 317 -3.28 19.08 -11.37
CA MET A 317 -4.63 19.60 -11.59
C MET A 317 -5.45 19.56 -10.30
N PRO A 318 -6.30 20.55 -10.03
CA PRO A 318 -7.25 20.46 -8.93
C PRO A 318 -8.34 19.44 -9.26
N LEU A 319 -8.83 18.73 -8.25
CA LEU A 319 -9.88 17.72 -8.37
C LEU A 319 -11.02 17.98 -7.39
N ASP A 320 -12.21 17.52 -7.76
CA ASP A 320 -13.42 17.55 -6.93
C ASP A 320 -13.88 16.15 -6.52
N GLY A 321 -13.52 15.13 -7.31
CA GLY A 321 -13.60 13.71 -6.99
C GLY A 321 -12.23 13.05 -7.13
N VAL A 322 -11.95 12.05 -6.29
CA VAL A 322 -10.71 11.27 -6.34
C VAL A 322 -11.02 9.78 -6.39
N GLY A 323 -10.16 9.03 -7.08
CA GLY A 323 -10.15 7.56 -7.04
C GLY A 323 -9.48 7.01 -5.79
N GLY A 324 -9.72 5.72 -5.53
CA GLY A 324 -9.12 4.97 -4.42
C GLY A 324 -7.96 4.05 -4.80
N THR A 325 -7.65 3.94 -6.09
CA THR A 325 -6.63 3.02 -6.64
C THR A 325 -5.26 3.25 -5.99
N ALA A 326 -4.76 4.47 -6.07
CA ALA A 326 -3.65 4.98 -5.27
C ALA A 326 -3.98 6.41 -4.85
N LEU A 327 -3.98 6.72 -3.55
CA LEU A 327 -4.37 8.03 -3.04
C LEU A 327 -3.57 8.36 -1.78
N MET A 328 -2.75 9.40 -1.86
CA MET A 328 -1.92 9.88 -0.76
C MET A 328 -2.63 11.02 -0.03
N VAL A 329 -2.75 10.90 1.29
CA VAL A 329 -3.51 11.82 2.15
C VAL A 329 -2.66 12.19 3.36
N LYS A 330 -2.56 13.48 3.69
CA LYS A 330 -2.02 13.92 4.98
C LYS A 330 -2.94 13.43 6.09
N ALA A 331 -2.39 12.77 7.10
CA ALA A 331 -3.20 12.09 8.12
C ALA A 331 -4.06 13.04 8.96
N GLU A 332 -3.73 14.34 9.01
CA GLU A 332 -4.58 15.38 9.60
C GLU A 332 -5.97 15.47 8.93
N VAL A 333 -6.06 15.26 7.62
CA VAL A 333 -7.33 15.31 6.88
C VAL A 333 -8.32 14.27 7.42
N HIS A 334 -7.83 13.06 7.69
CA HIS A 334 -8.63 12.00 8.30
C HIS A 334 -8.89 12.25 9.80
N ARG A 335 -7.93 12.85 10.53
CA ARG A 335 -8.12 13.21 11.95
C ARG A 335 -9.15 14.32 12.15
N ASP A 336 -9.28 15.23 11.19
CA ASP A 336 -10.31 16.28 11.17
C ASP A 336 -11.70 15.75 10.79
N GLY A 337 -11.79 14.47 10.43
CA GLY A 337 -13.06 13.75 10.25
C GLY A 337 -13.40 13.40 8.81
N ALA A 338 -12.55 13.72 7.83
CA ALA A 338 -12.78 13.27 6.46
C ALA A 338 -12.71 11.74 6.41
N MET A 339 -13.75 11.09 5.91
CA MET A 339 -13.85 9.64 5.78
C MET A 339 -14.59 9.29 4.49
N PHE A 340 -14.73 7.99 4.19
CA PHE A 340 -15.45 7.52 3.01
C PHE A 340 -16.94 7.36 3.35
N PRO A 341 -17.85 8.25 2.94
CA PRO A 341 -19.25 8.13 3.32
C PRO A 341 -19.85 6.84 2.70
N PRO A 342 -20.44 5.94 3.50
CA PRO A 342 -21.12 4.74 3.01
C PRO A 342 -22.59 5.02 2.63
N PHE A 343 -22.94 6.28 2.46
CA PHE A 343 -24.26 6.81 2.14
C PHE A 343 -24.09 8.01 1.19
N ALA A 344 -25.19 8.45 0.57
CA ALA A 344 -25.17 9.61 -0.30
C ALA A 344 -24.75 10.88 0.47
N PHE A 345 -23.66 11.51 0.05
CA PHE A 345 -23.13 12.74 0.62
C PHE A 345 -22.93 13.75 -0.51
N TYR A 346 -23.84 14.73 -0.63
CA TYR A 346 -23.93 15.60 -1.81
C TYR A 346 -24.03 14.81 -3.13
N HIS A 347 -24.83 13.73 -3.13
CA HIS A 347 -24.98 12.79 -4.26
C HIS A 347 -23.68 12.07 -4.64
N LEU A 348 -22.67 12.07 -3.77
CA LEU A 348 -21.43 11.31 -3.94
C LEU A 348 -21.35 10.23 -2.86
N ILE A 349 -20.50 9.23 -3.09
CA ILE A 349 -20.28 8.13 -2.15
C ILE A 349 -18.80 7.75 -2.14
N GLU A 350 -18.35 7.07 -1.08
CA GLU A 350 -17.02 6.47 -1.03
C GLU A 350 -15.88 7.47 -1.30
N THR A 351 -15.00 7.29 -2.28
CA THR A 351 -13.82 8.16 -2.47
C THR A 351 -14.17 9.56 -3.00
N GLU A 352 -15.18 9.68 -3.85
CA GLU A 352 -15.67 10.98 -4.33
C GLU A 352 -16.36 11.75 -3.20
N GLY A 353 -17.14 11.03 -2.38
CA GLY A 353 -17.73 11.60 -1.16
C GLY A 353 -16.67 12.04 -0.15
N PHE A 354 -15.56 11.31 -0.04
CA PHE A 354 -14.40 11.70 0.76
C PHE A 354 -13.78 13.01 0.27
N ALA A 355 -13.53 13.17 -1.04
CA ALA A 355 -13.01 14.42 -1.58
C ALA A 355 -13.93 15.61 -1.29
N LYS A 356 -15.24 15.41 -1.44
CA LYS A 356 -16.24 16.43 -1.07
C LYS A 356 -16.19 16.76 0.42
N MET A 357 -16.06 15.76 1.29
CA MET A 357 -15.99 15.94 2.74
C MET A 357 -14.74 16.71 3.16
N ALA A 358 -13.59 16.35 2.60
CA ALA A 358 -12.34 17.07 2.81
C ALA A 358 -12.45 18.54 2.38
N ARG A 359 -13.11 18.80 1.23
CA ARG A 359 -13.40 20.17 0.78
C ARG A 359 -14.29 20.95 1.76
N ARG A 360 -15.27 20.30 2.40
CA ARG A 360 -16.09 20.93 3.45
C ARG A 360 -15.29 21.24 4.72
N LEU A 361 -14.21 20.50 4.98
CA LEU A 361 -13.26 20.74 6.06
C LEU A 361 -12.15 21.75 5.71
N GLY A 362 -12.13 22.28 4.47
CA GLY A 362 -11.16 23.29 4.04
C GLY A 362 -9.93 22.73 3.32
N TYR A 363 -9.92 21.44 2.98
CA TYR A 363 -8.84 20.81 2.23
C TYR A 363 -9.15 20.70 0.73
N GLU A 364 -8.13 20.84 -0.11
CA GLU A 364 -8.27 20.70 -1.57
C GLU A 364 -7.66 19.39 -2.07
N SER A 365 -8.33 18.74 -3.02
CA SER A 365 -7.83 17.54 -3.69
C SER A 365 -7.07 17.89 -4.97
N TRP A 366 -5.99 17.17 -5.23
CA TRP A 366 -5.11 17.38 -6.38
C TRP A 366 -4.84 16.06 -7.11
N GLY A 367 -4.58 16.15 -8.41
CA GLY A 367 -4.28 15.00 -9.26
C GLY A 367 -3.03 15.22 -10.09
N LEU A 368 -2.38 14.12 -10.45
CA LEU A 368 -1.21 14.07 -11.33
C LEU A 368 -1.55 13.33 -12.63
N PRO A 369 -2.12 14.00 -13.64
CA PRO A 369 -2.58 13.36 -14.88
C PRO A 369 -1.50 12.55 -15.62
N ASN A 370 -0.23 12.89 -15.46
CA ASN A 370 0.90 12.29 -16.20
C ASN A 370 1.76 11.35 -15.33
N TYR A 371 1.46 11.19 -14.04
CA TYR A 371 2.13 10.24 -13.14
C TYR A 371 1.32 8.96 -13.10
N PHE A 372 1.89 7.84 -13.56
CA PHE A 372 1.14 6.60 -13.76
C PHE A 372 1.43 5.56 -12.69
N VAL A 373 0.37 4.91 -12.24
CA VAL A 373 0.38 3.63 -11.53
C VAL A 373 -0.43 2.63 -12.35
N TYR A 374 -0.17 1.34 -12.20
CA TYR A 374 -0.81 0.32 -13.03
C TYR A 374 -1.60 -0.71 -12.23
N HIS A 375 -2.86 -0.84 -12.61
CA HIS A 375 -3.76 -1.89 -12.17
C HIS A 375 -3.43 -3.21 -12.90
N TYR A 376 -3.67 -4.34 -12.22
CA TYR A 376 -3.56 -5.68 -12.78
C TYR A 376 -4.42 -5.84 -14.05
N ASN A 377 -3.91 -6.53 -15.07
CA ASN A 377 -4.72 -6.86 -16.25
C ASN A 377 -5.48 -8.16 -16.00
N GLU A 378 -6.81 -8.08 -15.92
CA GLU A 378 -7.68 -9.22 -15.59
C GLU A 378 -7.70 -10.32 -16.66
#